data_AF-A0A2K3JMD4-F1
#
_entry.id   AF-A0A2K3JMD4-F1
#
_cell.length_a   1.000
_cell.length_b   1.000
_cell.length_c   1.000
_cell.angle_alpha   90.00
_cell.angle_beta   90.00
_cell.angle_gamma   90.00
#
_symmetry.space_group_name_H-M   'P 1'
#
loop_
_entity.id
_entity.type
_entity.pdbx_description
1 polymer ?
#
loop_
_entity_poly.entity_id
_entity_poly.type
_entity_poly.pdbx_seq_one_letter_code
_entity_poly.pdbx_strand_id
1 'polypeptide(L)'
;MKPKRVTNNIFQLDKRKPPWFNVIEKNIDYKRIKVGVVNINPRLDFDDISVYEQLEALYPQVEYVSIDFDHVDENLKWKDLFPTWIDEDEKYGHPKCIDLPMPIWESYRDVNVIVAKVPCGKGNKDVFMLQVNLVVANLAVESGWVMEFDSYEPVYVVFIGSCSPMVDIFRCDDLLFHESNEFWVYKPDLVSLRQKMLMPFGTCQLAPSYAEKD
;
A
#
# COMPACT_ATOMS: atom_id res chain seq x y z
N MET A 1 3.57 -22.48 56.05
CA MET A 1 3.06 -22.51 54.65
C MET A 1 3.64 -21.32 53.91
N LYS A 2 4.45 -21.54 52.88
CA LYS A 2 4.93 -20.46 52.00
C LYS A 2 3.88 -20.25 50.90
N PRO A 3 3.48 -19.01 50.59
CA PRO A 3 2.54 -18.77 49.51
C PRO A 3 3.21 -19.16 48.18
N LYS A 4 2.54 -20.03 47.42
CA LYS A 4 2.95 -20.37 46.05
C LYS A 4 2.84 -19.10 45.20
N ARG A 5 3.97 -18.68 44.62
CA ARG A 5 3.97 -17.69 43.53
C ARG A 5 3.11 -18.24 42.41
N VAL A 6 1.97 -17.63 42.19
CA VAL A 6 1.24 -17.74 40.93
C VAL A 6 2.04 -16.91 39.93
N THR A 7 2.79 -17.58 39.06
CA THR A 7 3.39 -16.94 37.89
C THR A 7 2.27 -16.61 36.93
N ASN A 8 1.95 -15.32 36.85
CA ASN A 8 1.10 -14.75 35.82
C ASN A 8 1.80 -14.96 34.46
N ASN A 9 1.31 -15.93 33.68
CA ASN A 9 1.55 -16.00 32.24
C ASN A 9 0.74 -14.86 31.59
N ILE A 10 1.29 -13.66 31.63
CA ILE A 10 0.78 -12.53 30.85
C ILE A 10 1.63 -12.50 29.58
N PHE A 11 1.00 -12.94 28.49
CA PHE A 11 1.39 -12.80 27.08
C PHE A 11 2.91 -12.81 26.80
N GLN A 12 3.42 -14.00 26.48
CA GLN A 12 4.61 -14.08 25.62
C GLN A 12 4.20 -13.55 24.24
N LEU A 13 4.36 -12.23 24.05
CA LEU A 13 4.26 -11.59 22.75
C LEU A 13 5.30 -12.26 21.85
N ASP A 14 4.82 -12.98 20.85
CA ASP A 14 5.64 -13.92 20.09
C ASP A 14 6.61 -13.12 19.22
N LYS A 15 7.88 -13.00 19.65
CA LYS A 15 9.00 -12.41 18.91
C LYS A 15 9.39 -13.24 17.67
N ARG A 16 8.42 -13.90 17.06
CA ARG A 16 8.62 -14.76 15.91
C ARG A 16 8.60 -13.92 14.64
N LYS A 17 9.50 -14.31 13.75
CA LYS A 17 9.49 -13.92 12.35
C LYS A 17 8.06 -13.98 11.80
N PRO A 18 7.54 -12.88 11.22
CA PRO A 18 6.17 -12.83 10.75
C PRO A 18 5.91 -13.91 9.68
N PRO A 19 4.72 -14.54 9.66
CA PRO A 19 4.39 -15.54 8.66
C PRO A 19 4.50 -15.02 7.21
N TRP A 20 4.07 -13.79 6.95
CA TRP A 20 4.18 -13.14 5.64
C TRP A 20 5.64 -13.05 5.14
N PHE A 21 6.59 -12.84 6.06
CA PHE A 21 8.00 -12.68 5.71
C PHE A 21 8.63 -14.00 5.27
N ASN A 22 8.13 -15.15 5.75
CA ASN A 22 8.56 -16.46 5.24
C ASN A 22 8.21 -16.68 3.76
N VAL A 23 7.15 -16.03 3.28
CA VAL A 23 6.78 -16.07 1.85
C VAL A 23 7.78 -15.26 1.05
N ILE A 24 8.13 -14.05 1.51
CA ILE A 24 9.06 -13.15 0.82
C ILE A 24 10.48 -13.73 0.80
N GLU A 25 10.99 -14.20 1.94
CA GLU A 25 12.35 -14.71 2.06
C GLU A 25 12.63 -15.87 1.08
N LYS A 26 11.64 -16.72 0.80
CA LYS A 26 11.77 -17.82 -0.17
C LYS A 26 11.85 -17.35 -1.62
N ASN A 27 11.42 -16.13 -1.91
CA ASN A 27 11.26 -15.59 -3.26
C ASN A 27 12.22 -14.42 -3.57
N ILE A 28 12.94 -13.92 -2.56
CA ILE A 28 13.82 -12.75 -2.67
C ILE A 28 15.29 -13.18 -2.79
N ASP A 29 16.03 -12.57 -3.71
CA ASP A 29 17.47 -12.86 -3.92
C ASP A 29 18.38 -11.74 -3.35
N TYR A 30 17.79 -10.76 -2.66
CA TYR A 30 18.52 -9.59 -2.15
C TYR A 30 19.25 -9.87 -0.84
N LYS A 31 20.46 -9.31 -0.72
CA LYS A 31 21.26 -9.35 0.51
C LYS A 31 20.73 -8.45 1.63
N ARG A 32 19.88 -7.46 1.33
CA ARG A 32 19.30 -6.53 2.31
C ARG A 32 17.87 -6.18 1.95
N ILE A 33 16.96 -6.33 2.90
CA ILE A 33 15.52 -6.05 2.73
C ILE A 33 15.22 -4.71 3.37
N LYS A 34 14.56 -3.82 2.63
CA LYS A 34 14.10 -2.52 3.12
C LYS A 34 12.59 -2.45 3.02
N VAL A 35 11.95 -2.35 4.19
CA VAL A 35 10.50 -2.37 4.32
C VAL A 35 9.95 -0.95 4.38
N GLY A 36 9.09 -0.58 3.44
CA GLY A 36 8.26 0.62 3.53
C GLY A 36 6.97 0.32 4.29
N VAL A 37 6.75 0.99 5.42
CA VAL A 37 5.58 0.80 6.27
C VAL A 37 4.55 1.90 5.98
N VAL A 38 3.37 1.53 5.47
CA VAL A 38 2.35 2.47 4.98
C VAL A 38 1.07 2.36 5.82
N ASN A 39 0.56 3.49 6.32
CA ASN A 39 -0.70 3.57 7.07
C ASN A 39 -0.79 2.62 8.28
N ILE A 40 0.32 2.51 9.04
CA ILE A 40 0.39 1.76 10.29
C ILE A 40 0.89 2.73 11.36
N ASN A 41 0.12 2.92 12.42
CA ASN A 41 0.41 3.91 13.43
C ASN A 41 0.29 3.33 14.84
N PRO A 42 1.42 3.00 15.51
CA PRO A 42 1.43 2.36 16.82
C PRO A 42 0.96 3.30 17.93
N ARG A 43 0.79 4.60 17.65
CA ARG A 43 0.21 5.56 18.60
C ARG A 43 -1.31 5.58 18.58
N LEU A 44 -1.92 5.11 17.48
CA LEU A 44 -3.37 5.13 17.28
C LEU A 44 -3.99 3.74 17.42
N ASP A 45 -3.25 2.69 17.07
CA ASP A 45 -3.73 1.32 17.11
C ASP A 45 -2.70 0.43 17.84
N PHE A 46 -3.16 -0.30 18.86
CA PHE A 46 -2.29 -1.19 19.64
C PHE A 46 -1.86 -2.41 18.83
N ASP A 47 -2.67 -2.86 17.87
CA ASP A 47 -2.32 -4.00 17.02
C ASP A 47 -1.15 -3.66 16.09
N ASP A 48 -0.99 -2.37 15.76
CA ASP A 48 0.10 -1.87 14.91
C ASP A 48 1.46 -1.92 15.61
N ILE A 49 1.51 -1.91 16.94
CA ILE A 49 2.75 -2.07 17.72
C ILE A 49 3.45 -3.39 17.35
N SER A 50 2.66 -4.46 17.19
CA SER A 50 3.19 -5.79 16.90
C SER A 50 3.95 -5.85 15.56
N VAL A 51 3.58 -5.02 14.59
CA VAL A 51 4.24 -4.95 13.28
C VAL A 51 5.66 -4.42 13.44
N TYR A 52 5.83 -3.32 14.19
CA TYR A 52 7.14 -2.73 14.41
C TYR A 52 8.04 -3.64 15.24
N GLU A 53 7.52 -4.27 16.30
CA GLU A 53 8.28 -5.25 17.09
C GLU A 53 8.73 -6.46 16.25
N GLN A 54 7.89 -6.92 15.32
CA GLN A 54 8.26 -7.98 14.37
C GLN A 54 9.35 -7.53 13.41
N LEU A 55 9.30 -6.29 12.89
CA LEU A 55 10.35 -5.75 12.02
C LEU A 55 11.67 -5.55 12.77
N GLU A 56 11.63 -5.05 14.01
CA GLU A 56 12.80 -4.94 14.88
C GLU A 56 13.46 -6.29 15.17
N ALA A 57 12.64 -7.36 15.32
CA ALA A 57 13.15 -8.71 15.52
C ALA A 57 13.88 -9.30 14.30
N LEU A 58 13.71 -8.71 13.11
CA LEU A 58 14.39 -9.11 11.87
C LEU A 58 15.69 -8.35 11.61
N TYR A 59 16.05 -7.39 12.45
CA TYR A 59 17.34 -6.69 12.37
C TYR A 59 18.52 -7.67 12.60
N PRO A 60 19.63 -7.59 11.84
CA PRO A 60 20.00 -6.58 10.85
C PRO A 60 19.64 -6.93 9.39
N GLN A 61 18.89 -7.99 9.15
CA GLN A 61 18.56 -8.45 7.78
C GLN A 61 17.53 -7.54 7.12
N VAL A 62 16.68 -6.92 7.95
CA VAL A 62 15.62 -6.01 7.56
C VAL A 62 15.85 -4.63 8.16
N GLU A 63 15.80 -3.61 7.31
CA GLU A 63 15.64 -2.21 7.69
C GLU A 63 14.21 -1.77 7.34
N TYR A 64 13.66 -0.79 8.04
CA TYR A 64 12.33 -0.28 7.73
C TYR A 64 12.28 1.25 7.77
N VAL A 65 11.33 1.82 7.01
CA VAL A 65 11.04 3.24 6.95
C VAL A 65 9.53 3.44 6.94
N SER A 66 9.02 4.36 7.76
CA SER A 66 7.61 4.76 7.70
C SER A 66 7.39 5.70 6.51
N ILE A 67 6.35 5.44 5.74
CA ILE A 67 5.94 6.24 4.59
C ILE A 67 4.85 7.20 5.05
N ASP A 68 5.20 8.47 5.15
CA ASP A 68 4.30 9.51 5.64
C ASP A 68 3.59 10.20 4.46
N PHE A 69 2.28 10.40 4.59
CA PHE A 69 1.45 11.13 3.63
C PHE A 69 0.23 11.71 4.34
N ASP A 70 -0.28 12.83 3.81
CA ASP A 70 -1.50 13.44 4.33
C ASP A 70 -2.72 12.60 3.95
N HIS A 71 -3.66 12.46 4.88
CA HIS A 71 -4.91 11.78 4.57
C HIS A 71 -5.81 12.69 3.72
N VAL A 72 -6.54 12.07 2.81
CA VAL A 72 -7.61 12.73 2.06
C VAL A 72 -8.65 13.34 3.01
N ASP A 73 -9.26 14.46 2.62
CA ASP A 73 -10.34 15.09 3.38
C ASP A 73 -11.46 14.07 3.65
N GLU A 74 -11.83 13.90 4.91
CA GLU A 74 -12.89 12.98 5.34
C GLU A 74 -14.26 13.31 4.73
N ASN A 75 -14.45 14.55 4.28
CA ASN A 75 -15.67 15.01 3.61
C ASN A 75 -15.72 14.64 2.12
N LEU A 76 -14.59 14.21 1.54
CA LEU A 76 -14.51 13.83 0.14
C LEU A 76 -15.24 12.51 -0.08
N LYS A 77 -16.18 12.49 -1.02
CA LYS A 77 -17.01 11.30 -1.30
C LYS A 77 -16.59 10.66 -2.60
N TRP A 78 -16.87 9.36 -2.69
CA TRP A 78 -16.63 8.60 -3.93
C TRP A 78 -17.22 9.25 -5.18
N LYS A 79 -18.43 9.82 -5.06
CA LYS A 79 -19.13 10.51 -6.16
C LYS A 79 -18.45 11.81 -6.61
N ASP A 80 -17.55 12.36 -5.81
CA ASP A 80 -16.81 13.58 -6.13
C ASP A 80 -15.59 13.22 -7.02
N LEU A 81 -15.05 12.01 -6.87
CA LEU A 81 -14.01 11.44 -7.76
C LEU A 81 -14.63 10.76 -9.00
N PHE A 82 -15.75 10.07 -8.80
CA PHE A 82 -16.47 9.30 -9.83
C PHE A 82 -17.94 9.76 -9.91
N PRO A 83 -18.21 10.99 -10.40
CA PRO A 83 -19.55 11.47 -10.68
C PRO A 83 -20.28 10.61 -11.72
N THR A 84 -21.62 10.70 -11.71
CA THR A 84 -22.48 10.00 -12.68
C THR A 84 -22.46 10.64 -14.07
N TRP A 85 -22.08 11.91 -14.16
CA TRP A 85 -22.00 12.67 -15.39
C TRP A 85 -20.91 13.72 -15.28
N ILE A 86 -20.19 13.92 -16.37
CA ILE A 86 -19.17 14.96 -16.54
C ILE A 86 -19.51 15.73 -17.81
N ASP A 87 -19.21 17.03 -17.81
CA ASP A 87 -19.45 17.89 -18.95
C ASP A 87 -18.31 17.72 -19.98
N GLU A 88 -18.43 16.67 -20.79
CA GLU A 88 -17.42 16.32 -21.81
C GLU A 88 -17.20 17.44 -22.84
N ASP A 89 -18.23 18.24 -23.11
CA ASP A 89 -18.20 19.37 -24.05
C ASP A 89 -17.68 20.67 -23.41
N GLU A 90 -17.36 20.67 -22.11
CA GLU A 90 -16.93 21.82 -21.29
C GLU A 90 -17.82 23.06 -21.41
N LYS A 91 -19.07 22.88 -21.83
CA LYS A 91 -20.04 23.94 -22.15
C LYS A 91 -20.44 24.76 -20.93
N TYR A 92 -20.41 24.13 -19.76
CA TYR A 92 -20.81 24.68 -18.47
C TYR A 92 -19.62 24.83 -17.50
N GLY A 93 -18.43 24.41 -17.92
CA GLY A 93 -17.15 24.65 -17.25
C GLY A 93 -16.27 23.41 -17.16
N HIS A 94 -14.96 23.64 -16.99
CA HIS A 94 -13.99 22.55 -16.81
C HIS A 94 -14.26 21.79 -15.50
N PRO A 95 -14.23 20.45 -15.52
CA PRO A 95 -14.33 19.66 -14.31
C PRO A 95 -13.11 19.97 -13.41
N LYS A 96 -13.36 20.16 -12.10
CA LYS A 96 -12.29 20.36 -11.11
C LYS A 96 -11.76 19.00 -10.68
N CYS A 97 -10.48 18.76 -10.92
CA CYS A 97 -9.85 17.51 -10.53
C CYS A 97 -9.35 17.63 -9.11
N ILE A 98 -9.71 16.66 -8.30
CA ILE A 98 -9.38 16.64 -6.88
C ILE A 98 -8.09 15.87 -6.76
N ASP A 99 -7.04 16.56 -6.33
CA ASP A 99 -5.75 15.93 -6.06
C ASP A 99 -5.83 15.15 -4.75
N LEU A 100 -5.48 13.86 -4.82
CA LEU A 100 -5.29 13.05 -3.63
C LEU A 100 -3.88 13.30 -3.09
N PRO A 101 -3.71 13.61 -1.79
CA PRO A 101 -2.38 13.79 -1.23
C PRO A 101 -1.55 12.51 -1.38
N MET A 102 -0.30 12.65 -1.81
CA MET A 102 0.63 11.56 -2.04
C MET A 102 1.96 11.84 -1.32
N PRO A 103 2.71 10.81 -0.90
CA PRO A 103 4.06 10.96 -0.40
C PRO A 103 5.02 11.54 -1.46
N ILE A 104 6.13 12.10 -0.98
CA ILE A 104 7.25 12.52 -1.83
C ILE A 104 8.13 11.30 -2.11
N TRP A 105 7.93 10.67 -3.26
CA TRP A 105 8.52 9.37 -3.62
C TRP A 105 10.05 9.35 -3.57
N GLU A 106 10.71 10.45 -3.89
CA GLU A 106 12.18 10.56 -3.89
C GLU A 106 12.79 10.30 -2.51
N SER A 107 12.01 10.49 -1.44
CA SER A 107 12.42 10.24 -0.06
C SER A 107 12.43 8.75 0.31
N TYR A 108 11.78 7.90 -0.51
CA TYR A 108 11.50 6.50 -0.20
C TYR A 108 12.00 5.53 -1.26
N ARG A 109 13.09 5.89 -1.95
CA ARG A 109 13.77 4.98 -2.88
C ARG A 109 14.23 3.71 -2.15
N ASP A 110 14.64 2.71 -2.93
CA ASP A 110 15.24 1.45 -2.48
C ASP A 110 14.37 0.56 -1.56
N VAL A 111 13.07 0.84 -1.44
CA VAL A 111 12.10 -0.05 -0.76
C VAL A 111 11.79 -1.25 -1.65
N ASN A 112 12.07 -2.47 -1.17
CA ASN A 112 11.80 -3.70 -1.93
C ASN A 112 10.69 -4.57 -1.32
N VAL A 113 10.20 -4.19 -0.14
CA VAL A 113 9.01 -4.78 0.49
C VAL A 113 8.14 -3.64 1.03
N ILE A 114 6.85 -3.64 0.74
CA ILE A 114 5.91 -2.65 1.26
C ILE A 114 4.93 -3.38 2.18
N VAL A 115 4.82 -2.94 3.43
CA VAL A 115 3.84 -3.46 4.39
C VAL A 115 2.82 -2.36 4.65
N ALA A 116 1.56 -2.64 4.36
CA ALA A 116 0.48 -1.67 4.45
C ALA A 116 -0.72 -2.22 5.21
N LYS A 117 -1.37 -1.37 6.01
CA LYS A 117 -2.69 -1.68 6.57
C LYS A 117 -3.73 -0.89 5.80
N VAL A 118 -4.67 -1.61 5.18
CA VAL A 118 -5.74 -0.99 4.41
C VAL A 118 -6.94 -0.76 5.33
N PRO A 119 -7.53 0.45 5.35
CA PRO A 119 -8.72 0.71 6.15
C PRO A 119 -9.89 -0.16 5.64
N CYS A 120 -10.64 -0.72 6.58
CA CYS A 120 -11.87 -1.46 6.28
C CYS A 120 -12.95 -0.47 5.87
N GLY A 121 -13.01 -0.18 4.57
CA GLY A 121 -13.95 0.79 4.05
C GLY A 121 -15.41 0.35 4.13
N LYS A 122 -16.32 1.28 3.86
CA LYS A 122 -17.76 0.99 3.69
C LYS A 122 -18.04 0.35 2.31
N GLY A 123 -17.30 -0.70 1.96
CA GLY A 123 -17.29 -1.35 0.64
C GLY A 123 -16.32 -0.70 -0.36
N ASN A 124 -16.47 -1.03 -1.65
CA ASN A 124 -15.54 -0.65 -2.72
C ASN A 124 -15.55 0.86 -3.07
N LYS A 125 -16.31 1.68 -2.34
CA LYS A 125 -16.51 3.12 -2.59
C LYS A 125 -15.94 3.98 -1.47
N ASP A 126 -14.81 3.56 -0.91
CA ASP A 126 -14.12 4.26 0.16
C ASP A 126 -12.91 5.00 -0.41
N VAL A 127 -12.89 6.31 -0.23
CA VAL A 127 -11.88 7.20 -0.82
C VAL A 127 -10.53 7.07 -0.10
N PHE A 128 -10.54 6.88 1.23
CA PHE A 128 -9.31 6.70 1.98
C PHE A 128 -8.71 5.31 1.70
N MET A 129 -9.56 4.29 1.57
CA MET A 129 -9.13 2.97 1.09
C MET A 129 -8.47 3.06 -0.29
N LEU A 130 -9.07 3.82 -1.22
CA LEU A 130 -8.48 4.08 -2.54
C LEU A 130 -7.13 4.78 -2.41
N GLN A 131 -7.03 5.85 -1.62
CA GLN A 131 -5.79 6.59 -1.41
C GLN A 131 -4.66 5.66 -0.94
N VAL A 132 -4.89 4.85 0.10
CA VAL A 132 -3.87 3.91 0.62
C VAL A 132 -3.42 2.93 -0.47
N ASN A 133 -4.34 2.36 -1.25
CA ASN A 133 -3.98 1.44 -2.32
C ASN A 133 -3.17 2.13 -3.44
N LEU A 134 -3.48 3.40 -3.77
CA LEU A 134 -2.72 4.19 -4.72
C LEU A 134 -1.32 4.55 -4.19
N VAL A 135 -1.21 4.86 -2.90
CA VAL A 135 0.09 5.14 -2.27
C VAL A 135 1.00 3.91 -2.37
N VAL A 136 0.47 2.74 -2.00
CA VAL A 136 1.22 1.47 -2.07
C VAL A 136 1.60 1.12 -3.51
N ALA A 137 0.69 1.31 -4.47
CA ALA A 137 0.95 1.00 -5.86
C ALA A 137 2.00 1.91 -6.50
N ASN A 138 1.91 3.23 -6.28
CA ASN A 138 2.92 4.18 -6.75
C ASN A 138 4.27 3.92 -6.10
N LEU A 139 4.31 3.67 -4.78
CA LEU A 139 5.55 3.33 -4.09
C LEU A 139 6.21 2.06 -4.67
N ALA A 140 5.42 1.05 -5.00
CA ALA A 140 5.93 -0.18 -5.61
C ALA A 140 6.55 0.07 -7.00
N VAL A 141 5.91 0.92 -7.80
CA VAL A 141 6.43 1.35 -9.10
C VAL A 141 7.71 2.17 -8.91
N GLU A 142 7.65 3.27 -8.17
CA GLU A 142 8.80 4.16 -7.99
C GLU A 142 10.02 3.46 -7.38
N SER A 143 9.82 2.46 -6.52
CA SER A 143 10.93 1.74 -5.89
C SER A 143 11.51 0.62 -6.75
N GLY A 144 10.70 0.00 -7.62
CA GLY A 144 11.13 -1.14 -8.44
C GLY A 144 11.73 -0.75 -9.79
N TRP A 145 11.49 0.47 -10.29
CA TRP A 145 12.02 0.88 -11.59
C TRP A 145 13.46 1.40 -11.48
N VAL A 146 14.41 0.70 -12.09
CA VAL A 146 15.82 1.10 -12.13
C VAL A 146 16.08 1.91 -13.40
N MET A 147 16.52 3.15 -13.23
CA MET A 147 16.65 4.14 -14.32
C MET A 147 17.63 3.74 -15.44
N GLU A 148 18.51 2.76 -15.23
CA GLU A 148 19.68 2.59 -16.07
C GLU A 148 19.46 1.72 -17.32
N PHE A 149 18.41 0.88 -17.40
CA PHE A 149 18.24 -0.05 -18.54
C PHE A 149 16.80 -0.50 -18.88
N ASP A 150 15.75 0.24 -18.49
CA ASP A 150 14.35 -0.25 -18.55
C ASP A 150 14.15 -1.61 -17.83
N SER A 151 15.06 -1.95 -16.92
CA SER A 151 14.96 -3.11 -16.05
C SER A 151 14.26 -2.72 -14.76
N TYR A 152 13.40 -3.60 -14.26
CA TYR A 152 12.74 -3.43 -12.98
C TYR A 152 13.14 -4.56 -12.03
N GLU A 153 13.23 -4.18 -10.77
CA GLU A 153 13.48 -5.05 -9.64
C GLU A 153 12.16 -5.43 -8.97
N PRO A 154 11.94 -6.71 -8.60
CA PRO A 154 10.71 -7.13 -7.96
C PRO A 154 10.51 -6.44 -6.61
N VAL A 155 9.34 -5.82 -6.43
CA VAL A 155 8.88 -5.30 -5.14
C VAL A 155 7.77 -6.21 -4.63
N TYR A 156 7.81 -6.56 -3.35
CA TYR A 156 6.76 -7.34 -2.69
C TYR A 156 5.83 -6.41 -1.93
N VAL A 157 4.53 -6.70 -1.96
CA VAL A 157 3.52 -5.91 -1.24
C VAL A 157 2.77 -6.81 -0.27
N VAL A 158 2.70 -6.40 0.98
CA VAL A 158 2.04 -7.12 2.07
C VAL A 158 0.93 -6.24 2.62
N PHE A 159 -0.29 -6.70 2.52
CA PHE A 159 -1.43 -6.09 3.20
C PHE A 159 -1.68 -6.84 4.50
N ILE A 160 -1.68 -6.16 5.63
CA ILE A 160 -1.97 -6.76 6.94
C ILE A 160 -3.39 -6.45 7.40
N GLY A 161 -3.97 -7.37 8.18
CA GLY A 161 -5.31 -7.26 8.76
C GLY A 161 -6.33 -8.12 8.04
N SER A 162 -7.62 -7.79 8.22
CA SER A 162 -8.75 -8.54 7.67
C SER A 162 -9.36 -7.93 6.41
N CYS A 163 -8.89 -6.76 5.99
CA CYS A 163 -9.42 -6.03 4.85
C CYS A 163 -8.52 -6.17 3.62
N SER A 164 -9.10 -6.65 2.52
CA SER A 164 -8.36 -6.90 1.28
C SER A 164 -8.00 -5.59 0.57
N PRO A 165 -6.89 -5.56 -0.18
CA PRO A 165 -6.62 -4.47 -1.09
C PRO A 165 -7.68 -4.39 -2.22
N MET A 166 -7.65 -3.29 -2.97
CA MET A 166 -8.50 -3.12 -4.13
C MET A 166 -8.01 -4.02 -5.28
N VAL A 167 -8.81 -5.02 -5.64
CA VAL A 167 -8.49 -6.02 -6.67
C VAL A 167 -8.29 -5.41 -8.07
N ASP A 168 -8.86 -4.23 -8.31
CA ASP A 168 -8.66 -3.47 -9.55
C ASP A 168 -7.24 -2.91 -9.68
N ILE A 169 -6.53 -2.75 -8.55
CA ILE A 169 -5.13 -2.31 -8.49
C ILE A 169 -4.20 -3.51 -8.29
N PHE A 170 -4.48 -4.35 -7.29
CA PHE A 170 -3.70 -5.54 -6.96
C PHE A 170 -4.41 -6.81 -7.43
N ARG A 171 -3.97 -7.34 -8.57
CA ARG A 171 -4.62 -8.47 -9.24
C ARG A 171 -4.46 -9.77 -8.45
N CYS A 172 -5.47 -10.63 -8.51
CA CYS A 172 -5.41 -11.98 -7.95
C CYS A 172 -4.29 -12.85 -8.56
N ASP A 173 -3.92 -12.61 -9.82
CA ASP A 173 -2.83 -13.33 -10.49
C ASP A 173 -1.45 -13.01 -9.88
N ASP A 174 -1.33 -11.84 -9.23
CA ASP A 174 -0.10 -11.37 -8.59
C ASP A 174 -0.06 -11.79 -7.10
N LEU A 175 -1.12 -12.43 -6.59
CA LEU A 175 -1.20 -12.90 -5.20
C LEU A 175 -0.35 -14.16 -5.01
N LEU A 176 0.65 -14.06 -4.15
CA LEU A 176 1.52 -15.20 -3.79
C LEU A 176 0.91 -16.04 -2.67
N PHE A 177 0.35 -15.38 -1.66
CA PHE A 177 -0.18 -16.06 -0.48
C PHE A 177 -1.20 -15.19 0.24
N HIS A 178 -2.17 -15.83 0.88
CA HIS A 178 -3.14 -15.17 1.73
C HIS A 178 -3.42 -16.06 2.94
N GLU A 179 -3.34 -15.47 4.13
CA GLU A 179 -3.80 -16.08 5.37
C GLU A 179 -5.04 -15.33 5.84
N SER A 180 -6.15 -16.06 6.03
CA SER A 180 -7.45 -15.45 6.28
C SER A 180 -7.48 -14.63 7.57
N ASN A 181 -7.92 -13.38 7.44
CA ASN A 181 -7.95 -12.36 8.51
C ASN A 181 -6.59 -11.91 9.03
N GLU A 182 -5.47 -12.32 8.43
CA GLU A 182 -4.14 -11.92 8.87
C GLU A 182 -3.40 -11.08 7.83
N PHE A 183 -3.22 -11.59 6.60
CA PHE A 183 -2.46 -10.87 5.57
C PHE A 183 -2.65 -11.40 4.15
N TRP A 184 -2.26 -10.56 3.18
CA TRP A 184 -2.08 -10.91 1.76
C TRP A 184 -0.66 -10.54 1.33
N VAL A 185 0.01 -11.42 0.59
CA VAL A 185 1.33 -11.18 0.00
C VAL A 185 1.21 -11.19 -1.51
N TYR A 186 1.60 -10.09 -2.15
CA TYR A 186 1.62 -9.91 -3.60
C TYR A 186 3.04 -9.74 -4.12
N LYS A 187 3.24 -10.19 -5.35
CA LYS A 187 4.37 -9.81 -6.20
C LYS A 187 3.78 -9.19 -7.48
N PRO A 188 3.44 -7.89 -7.45
CA PRO A 188 2.82 -7.23 -8.59
C PRO A 188 3.70 -7.25 -9.84
N ASP A 189 3.08 -7.38 -11.01
CA ASP A 189 3.73 -7.05 -12.27
C ASP A 189 3.88 -5.52 -12.38
N LEU A 190 5.09 -5.03 -12.16
CA LEU A 190 5.40 -3.59 -12.15
C LEU A 190 5.17 -2.91 -13.51
N VAL A 191 5.18 -3.66 -14.62
CA VAL A 191 4.86 -3.10 -15.94
C VAL A 191 3.37 -2.79 -16.04
N SER A 192 2.54 -3.79 -15.75
CA SER A 192 1.07 -3.63 -15.70
C SER A 192 0.64 -2.60 -14.64
N LEU A 193 1.28 -2.62 -13.47
CA LEU A 193 0.95 -1.70 -12.38
C LEU A 193 1.33 -0.26 -12.74
N ARG A 194 2.48 -0.02 -13.37
CA ARG A 194 2.88 1.30 -13.86
C ARG A 194 1.91 1.84 -14.90
N GLN A 195 1.48 1.03 -15.86
CA GLN A 195 0.47 1.44 -16.83
C GLN A 195 -0.83 1.87 -16.16
N LYS A 196 -1.25 1.17 -15.09
CA LYS A 196 -2.41 1.58 -14.28
C LYS A 196 -2.17 2.89 -13.54
N MET A 197 -0.98 3.09 -12.96
CA MET A 197 -0.67 4.32 -12.21
C MET A 197 -0.51 5.56 -13.10
N LEU A 198 -0.22 5.39 -14.39
CA LEU A 198 -0.22 6.48 -15.38
C LEU A 198 -1.62 6.91 -15.81
N MET A 199 -2.64 6.09 -15.56
CA MET A 199 -4.02 6.48 -15.86
C MET A 199 -4.55 7.42 -14.77
N PRO A 200 -5.33 8.44 -15.14
CA PRO A 200 -5.96 9.30 -14.15
C PRO A 200 -6.95 8.52 -13.30
N PHE A 201 -6.93 8.78 -12.00
CA PHE A 201 -7.91 8.25 -11.06
C PHE A 201 -9.08 9.21 -10.93
N GLY A 202 -10.30 8.70 -11.06
CA GLY A 202 -11.49 9.52 -11.16
C GLY A 202 -11.86 9.86 -12.61
N THR A 203 -13.01 10.50 -12.78
CA THR A 203 -13.58 10.80 -14.11
C THR A 203 -13.41 12.26 -14.52
N CYS A 204 -12.67 13.05 -13.75
CA CYS A 204 -12.49 14.48 -14.02
C CYS A 204 -11.56 14.77 -15.22
N GLN A 205 -10.55 13.92 -15.47
CA GLN A 205 -9.65 14.12 -16.59
C GLN A 205 -10.22 13.44 -17.84
N LEU A 206 -10.76 14.25 -18.75
CA LEU A 206 -11.13 13.81 -20.09
C LEU A 206 -9.84 13.47 -20.85
N ALA A 207 -9.84 12.36 -21.60
CA ALA A 207 -8.74 12.06 -22.48
C ALA A 207 -8.60 13.22 -23.48
N PRO A 208 -7.38 13.76 -23.70
CA PRO A 208 -7.19 14.82 -24.69
C PRO A 208 -7.73 14.33 -26.03
N SER A 209 -8.53 15.16 -26.70
CA SER A 209 -9.01 14.84 -28.03
C SER A 209 -7.79 14.59 -28.93
N TYR A 210 -7.77 13.46 -29.64
CA TYR A 210 -6.67 13.06 -30.52
C TYR A 210 -6.56 13.96 -31.78
N ALA A 211 -7.14 15.16 -31.74
CA ALA A 211 -7.38 16.02 -32.88
C ALA A 211 -7.27 17.52 -32.53
N GLU A 212 -6.25 17.93 -31.77
CA GLU A 212 -5.68 19.26 -32.01
C GLU A 212 -4.71 19.13 -33.19
N LYS A 213 -5.23 19.38 -34.39
CA LYS A 213 -4.39 19.79 -35.50
C LYS A 213 -4.07 21.26 -35.27
N ASP A 214 -2.78 21.57 -35.18
CA ASP A 214 -2.24 22.92 -35.37
C ASP A 214 -2.83 23.60 -36.62
#